data_AF-A0A6J7AAY1-F1
#
_entry.id   AF-A0A6J7AAY1-F1
#
_cell.length_a   1.000
_cell.length_b   1.000
_cell.length_c   1.000
_cell.angle_alpha   90.00
_cell.angle_beta   90.00
_cell.angle_gamma   90.00
#
_symmetry.space_group_name_H-M   'P 1'
#
loop_
_entity.id
_entity.type
_entity.pdbx_description
1 polymer ?
#
loop_
_entity_poly.entity_id
_entity_poly.type
_entity_poly.pdbx_seq_one_letter_code
_entity_poly.pdbx_strand_id
1 'polypeptide(L)'
;MPVIYPDTTQMVEMGPIEPGTYPATITAVEGKTSKEKGTPMIVCDFDIVVGDATRKRKSYIVISGAGAFSFDQILRATGFENVAEQIKNGEKVPFDTDAMIGQELLVVIDKEVRRDNGELSDKIKTYMKK
;
A
#
# COMPACT_ATOMS: atom_id res chain seq x y z
N MET A 1 -30.24 13.62 24.93
CA MET A 1 -29.25 13.50 23.84
C MET A 1 -29.11 12.01 23.53
N PRO A 2 -29.26 11.55 22.27
CA PRO A 2 -29.03 10.15 21.96
C PRO A 2 -27.53 9.87 22.09
N VAL A 3 -27.18 8.97 23.01
CA VAL A 3 -25.83 8.44 23.17
C VAL A 3 -25.64 7.41 22.06
N ILE A 4 -24.93 7.81 21.01
CA ILE A 4 -24.52 6.90 19.93
C ILE A 4 -23.41 6.04 20.53
N TYR A 5 -23.73 4.80 20.91
CA TYR A 5 -22.70 3.79 21.08
C TYR A 5 -22.19 3.47 19.68
N PRO A 6 -20.93 3.79 19.33
CA PRO A 6 -20.36 3.24 18.11
C PRO A 6 -20.40 1.72 18.28
N ASP A 7 -21.20 1.06 17.45
CA ASP A 7 -21.28 -0.40 17.42
C ASP A 7 -19.94 -0.92 16.91
N THR A 8 -19.02 -1.15 17.84
CA THR A 8 -17.68 -1.68 17.55
C THR A 8 -17.73 -3.15 17.14
N THR A 9 -18.92 -3.76 16.99
CA THR A 9 -19.12 -5.10 16.40
C THR A 9 -18.69 -5.15 14.93
N GLN A 10 -18.51 -4.00 14.27
CA GLN A 10 -17.87 -3.90 12.95
C GLN A 10 -16.36 -3.69 13.01
N MET A 11 -15.72 -3.78 14.18
CA MET A 11 -14.34 -4.22 14.24
C MET A 11 -14.36 -5.70 13.87
N VAL A 12 -14.56 -6.00 12.59
CA VAL A 12 -14.21 -7.30 12.05
C VAL A 12 -12.74 -7.44 12.42
N GLU A 13 -12.46 -8.31 13.38
CA GLU A 13 -11.15 -8.92 13.58
C GLU A 13 -10.79 -9.61 12.26
N MET A 14 -10.37 -8.80 11.30
CA MET A 14 -9.76 -9.25 10.06
C MET A 14 -8.34 -9.65 10.49
N GLY A 15 -8.21 -10.80 11.17
CA GLY A 15 -6.93 -11.41 11.49
C GLY A 15 -6.05 -11.49 10.24
N PRO A 16 -4.73 -11.69 10.36
CA PRO A 16 -3.77 -11.50 9.27
C PRO A 16 -4.24 -12.15 7.96
N ILE A 17 -4.19 -11.42 6.85
CA ILE A 17 -4.54 -12.00 5.54
C ILE A 17 -3.57 -13.16 5.27
N GLU A 18 -4.10 -14.32 4.90
CA GLU A 18 -3.28 -15.48 4.52
C GLU A 18 -2.33 -15.09 3.37
N PRO A 19 -1.05 -15.50 3.42
CA PRO A 19 -0.08 -15.09 2.44
C PRO A 19 -0.49 -15.63 1.06
N GLY A 20 -0.44 -14.75 0.07
CA GLY A 20 -1.03 -15.03 -1.23
C GLY A 20 -1.03 -13.79 -2.11
N THR A 21 -1.51 -13.99 -3.33
CA THR A 21 -1.68 -12.90 -4.30
C THR A 21 -3.15 -12.55 -4.36
N TYR A 22 -3.48 -11.29 -4.08
CA TYR A 22 -4.85 -10.82 -4.07
C TYR A 22 -5.01 -9.60 -4.97
N PRO A 23 -6.13 -9.48 -5.69
CA PRO A 23 -6.46 -8.25 -6.38
C PRO A 23 -6.72 -7.14 -5.37
N ALA A 24 -6.12 -5.99 -5.62
CA ALA A 24 -6.22 -4.80 -4.83
C ALA A 24 -6.48 -3.59 -5.72
N THR A 25 -7.26 -2.65 -5.21
CA THR A 25 -7.51 -1.37 -5.89
C THR A 25 -6.96 -0.25 -5.03
N ILE A 26 -6.22 0.67 -5.63
CA ILE A 26 -5.76 1.88 -4.92
C ILE A 26 -6.97 2.80 -4.74
N THR A 27 -7.35 3.10 -3.51
CA THR A 27 -8.50 3.96 -3.21
C THR A 27 -8.11 5.37 -2.82
N ALA A 28 -6.92 5.55 -2.27
CA ALA A 28 -6.36 6.86 -1.96
C ALA A 28 -4.84 6.84 -2.01
N VAL A 29 -4.24 7.97 -2.35
CA VAL A 29 -2.80 8.19 -2.23
C VAL A 29 -2.56 9.54 -1.56
N GLU A 30 -1.78 9.56 -0.50
CA GLU A 30 -1.42 10.77 0.22
C GLU A 30 0.10 10.97 0.22
N GLY A 31 0.58 12.11 -0.25
CA GLY A 31 1.98 12.50 -0.10
C GLY A 31 2.31 12.80 1.37
N LYS A 32 3.31 12.12 1.93
CA LYS A 32 3.73 12.31 3.32
C LYS A 32 5.25 12.37 3.43
N THR A 33 5.77 13.24 4.27
CA THR A 33 7.21 13.30 4.52
C THR A 33 7.55 12.51 5.79
N SER A 34 8.56 11.65 5.74
CA SER A 34 9.03 10.93 6.93
C SER A 34 9.57 11.91 7.98
N LYS A 35 9.16 11.73 9.25
CA LYS A 35 9.53 12.61 10.37
C LYS A 35 11.02 12.62 10.69
N GLU A 36 11.77 11.56 10.37
CA GLU A 36 13.17 11.43 10.80
C GLU A 36 14.21 12.01 9.82
N LYS A 37 13.91 12.07 8.52
CA LYS A 37 14.92 12.45 7.50
C LYS A 37 14.43 13.38 6.40
N GLY A 38 13.17 13.83 6.47
CA GLY A 38 12.59 14.64 5.39
C GLY A 38 12.46 13.84 4.08
N THR A 39 12.57 12.51 4.13
CA THR A 39 12.43 11.67 2.94
C THR A 39 10.96 11.71 2.51
N PRO A 40 10.68 12.11 1.26
CA PRO A 40 9.33 12.06 0.77
C PRO A 40 8.87 10.60 0.65
N MET A 41 7.63 10.37 1.03
CA MET A 41 6.93 9.09 1.00
C MET A 41 5.52 9.34 0.46
N ILE A 42 4.87 8.27 0.03
CA ILE A 42 3.45 8.26 -0.26
C ILE A 42 2.80 7.19 0.62
N VAL A 43 1.58 7.48 1.05
CA VAL A 43 0.74 6.54 1.76
C VAL A 43 -0.35 6.13 0.80
N CYS A 44 -0.31 4.90 0.34
CA CYS A 44 -1.34 4.35 -0.54
C CYS A 44 -2.29 3.50 0.29
N ASP A 45 -3.59 3.77 0.15
CA ASP A 45 -4.65 2.94 0.68
C ASP A 45 -5.10 1.96 -0.41
N PHE A 46 -5.07 0.67 -0.09
CA PHE A 46 -5.46 -0.42 -0.98
C PHE A 46 -6.69 -1.13 -0.44
N ASP A 47 -7.68 -1.33 -1.30
CA ASP A 47 -8.82 -2.19 -1.04
C ASP A 47 -8.53 -3.57 -1.67
N ILE A 48 -8.12 -4.52 -0.83
CA ILE A 48 -7.72 -5.88 -1.20
C ILE A 48 -8.93 -6.80 -1.13
N VAL A 49 -9.27 -7.47 -2.22
CA VAL A 49 -10.37 -8.44 -2.25
C VAL A 49 -9.84 -9.83 -1.89
N VAL A 50 -10.28 -10.34 -0.74
CA VAL A 50 -9.92 -11.66 -0.19
C VAL A 50 -11.20 -12.49 -0.13
N GLY A 51 -11.42 -13.34 -1.15
CA GLY A 51 -12.69 -14.07 -1.31
C GLY A 51 -13.85 -13.09 -1.50
N ASP A 52 -14.87 -13.17 -0.64
CA ASP A 52 -16.05 -12.29 -0.68
C ASP A 52 -15.89 -11.01 0.16
N ALA A 53 -14.75 -10.81 0.82
CA ALA A 53 -14.50 -9.67 1.70
C ALA A 53 -13.47 -8.69 1.09
N THR A 54 -13.73 -7.39 1.22
CA THR A 54 -12.74 -6.35 0.89
C THR A 54 -12.05 -5.88 2.17
N ARG A 55 -10.72 -5.85 2.16
CA ARG A 55 -9.87 -5.46 3.29
C ARG A 55 -9.02 -4.26 2.91
N LYS A 56 -9.11 -3.21 3.72
CA LYS A 56 -8.31 -2.00 3.51
C LYS A 56 -6.92 -2.15 4.11
N ARG A 57 -5.88 -1.84 3.36
CA ARG A 57 -4.50 -1.85 3.84
C ARG A 57 -3.79 -0.57 3.44
N LYS A 58 -3.07 0.03 4.39
CA LYS A 58 -2.23 1.19 4.12
C LYS A 58 -0.78 0.75 3.92
N SER A 59 -0.14 1.19 2.86
CA SER A 59 1.30 1.03 2.67
C SER A 59 2.00 2.37 2.66
N TYR A 60 3.09 2.45 3.43
CA TYR A 60 3.98 3.59 3.46
C TYR A 60 5.13 3.31 2.50
N ILE A 61 5.14 3.99 1.36
CA ILE A 61 6.08 3.75 0.28
C ILE A 61 7.00 4.97 0.19
N VAL A 62 8.31 4.75 0.30
CA VAL A 62 9.29 5.83 0.15
C VAL A 62 9.47 6.11 -1.34
N ILE A 63 9.47 7.38 -1.78
CA ILE A 63 9.65 7.70 -3.21
C ILE A 63 11.12 7.88 -3.62
N SER A 64 12.04 8.01 -2.65
CA SER A 64 13.48 8.21 -2.92
C SER A 64 14.40 7.45 -1.96
N GLY A 65 15.59 7.09 -2.44
CA GLY A 65 16.60 6.36 -1.67
C GLY A 65 16.40 4.84 -1.64
N ALA A 66 16.98 4.15 -0.66
CA ALA A 66 17.00 2.68 -0.59
C ALA A 66 15.59 2.04 -0.48
N GLY A 67 14.57 2.80 -0.08
CA GLY A 67 13.18 2.36 0.01
C GLY A 67 12.34 2.58 -1.25
N ALA A 68 12.90 3.19 -2.31
CA ALA A 68 12.17 3.52 -3.53
C ALA A 68 11.81 2.30 -4.40
N PHE A 69 12.33 1.11 -4.06
CA PHE A 69 12.03 -0.11 -4.81
C PHE A 69 10.54 -0.45 -4.81
N SER A 70 9.86 -0.28 -3.67
CA SER A 70 8.40 -0.47 -3.59
C SER A 70 7.63 0.56 -4.42
N PHE A 71 8.20 1.75 -4.62
CA PHE A 71 7.60 2.79 -5.47
C PHE A 71 7.74 2.45 -6.97
N ASP A 72 8.91 1.97 -7.39
CA ASP A 72 9.12 1.47 -8.76
C ASP A 72 8.18 0.29 -9.06
N GLN A 73 8.02 -0.65 -8.12
CA GLN A 73 7.11 -1.78 -8.28
C GLN A 73 5.66 -1.35 -8.46
N ILE A 74 5.16 -0.41 -7.63
CA ILE A 74 3.77 0.03 -7.74
C ILE A 74 3.52 0.83 -9.02
N LEU A 75 4.47 1.67 -9.45
CA LEU A 75 4.38 2.40 -10.71
C LEU A 75 4.29 1.44 -11.91
N ARG A 76 5.15 0.41 -11.94
CA ARG A 76 5.08 -0.63 -12.97
C ARG A 76 3.76 -1.41 -12.92
N ALA A 77 3.29 -1.75 -11.72
CA ALA A 77 2.04 -2.48 -11.53
C ALA A 77 0.81 -1.67 -11.98
N THR A 78 0.86 -0.35 -11.83
CA THR A 78 -0.21 0.59 -12.22
C THR A 78 -0.08 1.12 -13.64
N GLY A 79 0.89 0.62 -14.42
CA GLY A 79 1.09 1.01 -15.82
C GLY A 79 1.87 2.31 -16.05
N PHE A 80 2.41 2.92 -15.01
CA PHE A 80 3.29 4.10 -15.08
C PHE A 80 4.77 3.70 -15.26
N GLU A 81 5.03 2.75 -16.16
CA GLU A 81 6.37 2.22 -16.44
C GLU A 81 7.36 3.32 -16.85
N ASN A 82 6.90 4.28 -17.67
CA ASN A 82 7.71 5.43 -18.09
C ASN A 82 8.17 6.31 -16.91
N VAL A 83 7.28 6.55 -15.93
CA VAL A 83 7.62 7.33 -14.73
C VAL A 83 8.62 6.55 -13.89
N ALA A 84 8.42 5.24 -13.74
CA ALA A 84 9.33 4.37 -13.01
C ALA A 84 10.74 4.41 -13.60
N GLU A 85 10.88 4.36 -14.93
CA GLU A 85 12.18 4.47 -15.62
C GLU A 85 12.82 5.84 -15.46
N GLN A 86 12.07 6.92 -15.59
CA GLN A 86 12.58 8.29 -15.40
C GLN A 86 13.11 8.50 -13.97
N ILE A 87 12.37 8.03 -12.96
CA ILE A 87 12.81 8.10 -11.56
C ILE A 87 14.06 7.23 -11.33
N LYS A 88 14.10 6.03 -11.93
CA LYS A 88 15.28 5.16 -11.87
C LYS A 88 16.51 5.79 -12.53
N ASN A 89 16.32 6.58 -13.57
CA ASN A 89 17.37 7.37 -14.23
C ASN A 89 17.78 8.63 -13.44
N GLY A 90 17.14 8.89 -12.30
CA GLY A 90 17.43 10.04 -11.45
C GLY A 90 16.74 11.33 -11.88
N GLU A 91 15.79 11.26 -12.82
CA GLU A 91 15.01 12.42 -13.22
C GLU A 91 13.94 12.75 -12.18
N LYS A 92 13.81 14.04 -11.87
CA LYS A 92 12.73 14.55 -11.02
C LYS A 92 11.49 14.78 -11.87
N VAL A 93 10.69 13.73 -12.01
CA VAL A 93 9.42 13.82 -12.72
C VAL A 93 8.36 14.35 -11.75
N PRO A 94 7.62 15.42 -12.09
CA PRO A 94 6.40 15.75 -11.39
C PRO A 94 5.41 14.63 -11.66
N PHE A 95 5.22 13.76 -10.68
CA PHE A 95 4.26 12.66 -10.74
C PHE A 95 3.03 13.02 -9.92
N ASP A 96 1.88 12.99 -10.57
CA ASP A 96 0.61 13.15 -9.88
C ASP A 96 0.22 11.81 -9.25
N THR A 97 0.32 11.74 -7.93
CA THR A 97 -0.05 10.56 -7.16
C THR A 97 -1.53 10.23 -7.24
N ASP A 98 -2.37 11.21 -7.58
CA ASP A 98 -3.81 11.01 -7.73
C ASP A 98 -4.13 10.19 -8.98
N ALA A 99 -3.23 10.19 -9.99
CA ALA A 99 -3.37 9.36 -11.19
C ALA A 99 -3.29 7.85 -10.89
N MET A 100 -2.78 7.46 -9.73
CA MET A 100 -2.77 6.07 -9.27
C MET A 100 -4.11 5.63 -8.65
N ILE A 101 -4.97 6.57 -8.26
CA ILE A 101 -6.24 6.26 -7.61
C ILE A 101 -7.17 5.59 -8.62
N GLY A 102 -7.78 4.47 -8.22
CA GLY A 102 -8.64 3.64 -9.05
C GLY A 102 -7.90 2.60 -9.88
N GLN A 103 -6.56 2.55 -9.83
CA GLN A 103 -5.80 1.51 -10.50
C GLN A 103 -5.93 0.17 -9.76
N GLU A 104 -6.20 -0.89 -10.51
CA GLU A 104 -6.23 -2.25 -10.02
C GLU A 104 -4.87 -2.93 -10.21
N LEU A 105 -4.38 -3.57 -9.17
CA LEU A 105 -3.11 -4.30 -9.17
C LEU A 105 -3.21 -5.54 -8.29
N LEU A 106 -2.27 -6.45 -8.45
CA LEU A 106 -2.16 -7.63 -7.59
C LEU A 106 -1.17 -7.33 -6.48
N VAL A 107 -1.59 -7.45 -5.21
CA VAL A 107 -0.68 -7.36 -4.07
C VAL A 107 -0.32 -8.77 -3.60
N VAL A 108 0.98 -8.99 -3.42
CA VAL A 108 1.48 -10.19 -2.76
C VAL A 108 1.62 -9.87 -1.29
N ILE A 109 0.76 -10.51 -0.50
CA ILE A 109 0.81 -10.44 0.96
C ILE A 109 1.68 -11.59 1.44
N ASP A 110 2.63 -11.29 2.32
CA ASP A 110 3.44 -12.29 2.99
C ASP A 110 3.20 -12.22 4.51
N LYS A 111 3.41 -13.35 5.19
CA LYS A 111 3.34 -13.43 6.64
C LYS A 111 4.66 -12.91 7.20
N GLU A 112 4.66 -11.73 7.82
CA GLU A 112 5.79 -11.23 8.58
C GLU A 112 5.52 -11.46 10.08
N VAL A 113 6.32 -12.31 10.71
CA VAL A 113 6.25 -12.49 12.16
C VAL A 113 6.90 -11.26 12.80
N ARG A 114 6.11 -10.45 13.53
CA ARG A 114 6.70 -9.32 14.29
C ARG A 114 7.63 -9.90 15.36
N ARG A 115 8.93 -9.56 15.26
CA ARG A 115 9.97 -10.02 16.20
C ARG A 115 9.71 -9.62 17.66
N ASP A 116 8.89 -8.60 17.90
CA ASP A 116 8.62 -8.08 19.26
C ASP A 116 7.62 -8.91 20.08
N ASN A 117 6.62 -9.56 19.47
CA ASN A 117 5.55 -10.24 20.21
C ASN A 117 5.15 -11.62 19.66
N GLY A 118 5.78 -12.11 18.59
CA GLY A 118 5.40 -13.38 17.95
C GLY A 118 4.03 -13.35 17.25
N GLU A 119 3.33 -12.21 17.26
CA GLU A 119 2.10 -12.00 16.50
C GLU A 119 2.39 -12.01 14.99
N LEU A 120 1.58 -12.79 14.28
CA LEU A 120 1.53 -12.81 12.82
C LEU A 120 1.04 -11.44 12.35
N SER A 121 1.86 -10.72 11.58
CA SER A 121 1.46 -9.48 10.92
C SER A 121 1.50 -9.70 9.42
N ASP A 122 0.44 -9.33 8.72
CA ASP A 122 0.41 -9.34 7.26
C ASP A 122 1.06 -8.07 6.71
N LYS A 123 2.00 -8.26 5.78
CA LYS A 123 2.70 -7.17 5.10
C LYS A 123 2.68 -7.38 3.60
N ILE A 124 2.46 -6.28 2.90
CA ILE A 124 2.56 -6.26 1.43
C ILE A 124 4.04 -6.32 1.07
N LYS A 125 4.42 -7.40 0.40
CA LYS A 125 5.81 -7.67 0.01
C LYS A 125 6.11 -7.17 -1.39
N THR A 126 5.15 -7.24 -2.30
CA THR A 126 5.32 -6.90 -3.71
C THR A 126 4.00 -6.51 -4.35
N TYR A 127 4.11 -5.66 -5.36
CA TYR A 127 3.02 -5.22 -6.23
C TYR A 127 3.26 -5.82 -7.63
N MET A 128 2.22 -6.40 -8.22
CA MET A 128 2.24 -7.00 -9.55
C MET A 128 1.13 -6.39 -10.41
N LYS A 129 1.38 -6.30 -11.71
CA LYS A 129 0.38 -5.88 -12.69
C LYS A 129 -0.73 -6.93 -12.75
N LYS A 130 -1.99 -6.48 -12.72
CA LYS A 130 -3.17 -7.34 -12.91
C LYS A 130 -3.22 -7.88 -14.35
#